data_AF-T0MSI7-F1
#
_entry.id   AF-T0MSI7-F1
#
_cell.length_a   1.000
_cell.length_b   1.000
_cell.length_c   1.000
_cell.angle_alpha   90.00
_cell.angle_beta   90.00
_cell.angle_gamma   90.00
#
_symmetry.space_group_name_H-M   'P 1'
#
loop_
_entity.id
_entity.type
_entity.pdbx_description
1 polymer ?
#
loop_
_entity_poly.entity_id
_entity_poly.type
_entity_poly.pdbx_seq_one_letter_code
_entity_poly.pdbx_strand_id
1 'polypeptide(L)'
;MNVQLTKTFNTQALIGLLLIAPAGFFISLALSKYLIGIDYFFDLFDSFIASPGHPERFQIFNTISPIVFLGGSFLALILNIVAVTGLKFKKENSNLVTTLMIKGNFWNLAIVLVSFLVLTILVGYIIGENWQCWVGLKAKC
;
A
#
# COMPACT_ATOMS: atom_id res chain seq x y z
N MET A 1 16.56 -11.44 -23.04
CA MET A 1 16.56 -9.99 -22.72
C MET A 1 17.11 -9.84 -21.30
N ASN A 2 18.37 -9.43 -21.13
CA ASN A 2 18.98 -9.30 -19.80
C ASN A 2 18.60 -7.94 -19.20
N VAL A 3 17.66 -7.93 -18.25
CA VAL A 3 17.30 -6.73 -17.50
C VAL A 3 18.35 -6.52 -16.42
N GLN A 4 19.25 -5.55 -16.60
CA GLN A 4 20.20 -5.18 -15.54
C GLN A 4 19.46 -4.42 -14.44
N LEU A 5 19.47 -4.97 -13.21
CA LEU A 5 18.88 -4.35 -12.04
C LEU A 5 19.89 -3.42 -11.35
N THR A 6 19.61 -2.12 -11.35
CA THR A 6 20.35 -1.15 -10.54
C THR A 6 19.87 -1.22 -9.09
N LYS A 7 20.81 -1.17 -8.15
CA LYS A 7 20.54 -1.23 -6.69
C LYS A 7 20.51 0.14 -6.02
N THR A 8 20.52 1.23 -6.78
CA THR A 8 20.56 2.58 -6.22
C THR A 8 19.22 2.93 -5.58
N PHE A 9 19.27 3.34 -4.31
CA PHE A 9 18.10 3.87 -3.62
C PHE A 9 17.89 5.32 -4.07
N ASN A 10 16.76 5.61 -4.70
CA ASN A 10 16.43 6.93 -5.24
C ASN A 10 15.31 7.59 -4.43
N THR A 11 15.06 8.87 -4.70
CA THR A 11 14.04 9.66 -4.01
C THR A 11 12.64 9.08 -4.18
N GLN A 12 12.32 8.51 -5.34
CA GLN A 12 11.02 7.88 -5.60
C GLN A 12 10.80 6.65 -4.70
N ALA A 13 11.83 5.81 -4.54
CA ALA A 13 11.78 4.69 -3.61
C ALA A 13 11.64 5.18 -2.16
N LEU A 14 12.35 6.24 -1.76
CA LEU A 14 12.21 6.82 -0.42
C LEU A 14 10.78 7.30 -0.15
N ILE A 15 10.21 8.08 -1.08
CA ILE A 15 8.85 8.61 -0.95
C ILE A 15 7.83 7.46 -0.93
N GLY A 16 7.99 6.48 -1.82
CA GLY A 16 7.13 5.29 -1.85
C GLY A 16 7.18 4.50 -0.54
N LEU A 17 8.38 4.31 0.02
CA LEU A 17 8.56 3.64 1.31
C LEU A 17 7.88 4.40 2.45
N LEU A 18 7.99 5.74 2.48
CA LEU A 18 7.32 6.57 3.48
C LEU A 18 5.79 6.49 3.36
N LEU A 19 5.27 6.47 2.12
CA LEU A 19 3.83 6.41 1.86
C LEU A 19 3.21 5.06 2.26
N ILE A 20 3.94 3.95 2.09
CA ILE A 20 3.46 2.62 2.48
C ILE A 20 3.72 2.28 3.95
N ALA A 21 4.67 2.95 4.60
CA ALA A 21 5.08 2.64 5.97
C ALA A 21 3.92 2.54 6.98
N PRO A 22 2.90 3.44 6.99
CA PRO A 22 1.79 3.33 7.93
C PRO A 22 0.98 2.04 7.77
N ALA A 23 0.61 1.70 6.52
CA ALA A 23 -0.13 0.47 6.23
C ALA A 23 0.71 -0.78 6.51
N GLY A 24 1.98 -0.76 6.09
CA GLY A 24 2.92 -1.86 6.34
C GLY A 24 3.14 -2.10 7.83
N PHE A 25 3.27 -1.03 8.62
CA PHE A 25 3.39 -1.11 10.08
C PHE A 25 2.14 -1.73 10.70
N PHE A 26 0.94 -1.23 10.35
CA PHE A 26 -0.32 -1.76 10.88
C PHE A 26 -0.52 -3.24 10.53
N ILE A 27 -0.27 -3.63 9.27
CA ILE A 27 -0.35 -5.02 8.84
C ILE A 27 0.66 -5.88 9.60
N SER A 28 1.87 -5.37 9.86
CA SER A 28 2.89 -6.10 10.62
C SER A 28 2.44 -6.36 12.06
N LEU A 29 1.80 -5.38 12.72
CA LEU A 29 1.20 -5.58 14.04
C LEU A 29 0.06 -6.61 14.01
N ALA A 30 -0.80 -6.56 12.99
CA ALA A 30 -1.88 -7.53 12.84
C ALA A 30 -1.31 -8.94 12.61
N LEU A 31 -0.29 -9.09 11.77
CA LEU A 31 0.37 -10.38 11.54
C LEU A 31 1.08 -10.90 12.79
N SER A 32 1.73 -10.04 13.58
CA SER A 32 2.37 -10.48 14.83
C SER A 32 1.34 -11.06 15.80
N LYS A 33 0.18 -10.42 15.92
CA LYS A 33 -0.94 -10.89 16.73
C LYS A 33 -1.55 -12.19 16.17
N TYR A 34 -2.07 -12.15 14.94
CA TYR A 34 -2.90 -13.23 14.43
C TYR A 34 -2.14 -14.43 13.85
N LEU A 35 -0.90 -14.24 13.39
CA LEU A 35 -0.12 -15.31 12.76
C LEU A 35 0.96 -15.86 13.70
N ILE A 36 1.62 -14.99 14.47
CA ILE A 36 2.73 -15.37 15.36
C ILE A 36 2.24 -15.60 16.79
N GLY A 37 1.10 -15.03 17.19
CA GLY A 37 0.56 -15.12 18.55
C GLY A 37 1.26 -14.18 19.54
N ILE A 38 1.94 -13.14 19.05
CA ILE A 38 2.58 -12.11 19.89
C ILE A 38 1.65 -10.89 19.94
N ASP A 39 0.87 -10.81 21.01
CA ASP A 39 -0.13 -9.76 21.21
C ASP A 39 0.48 -8.44 21.67
N TYR A 40 1.64 -8.47 22.35
CA TYR A 40 2.23 -7.32 23.05
C TYR A 40 2.30 -6.03 22.23
N PHE A 41 2.79 -6.11 20.98
CA PHE A 41 2.93 -4.91 20.14
C PHE A 41 1.59 -4.37 19.66
N PHE A 42 0.66 -5.26 19.34
CA PHE A 42 -0.67 -4.87 18.91
C PHE A 42 -1.45 -4.25 20.07
N ASP A 43 -1.40 -4.85 21.26
CA ASP A 43 -2.12 -4.36 22.44
C ASP A 43 -1.53 -3.03 22.95
N LEU A 44 -0.22 -2.83 22.83
CA LEU A 44 0.41 -1.54 23.14
C LEU A 44 -0.02 -0.45 22.16
N PHE A 45 -0.14 -0.78 20.87
CA PHE A 45 -0.65 0.15 19.85
C PHE A 45 -2.13 0.45 20.05
N ASP A 46 -2.94 -0.58 20.29
CA ASP A 46 -4.38 -0.47 20.50
C ASP A 46 -4.69 0.33 21.77
N SER A 47 -4.00 0.07 22.89
CA SER A 47 -4.17 0.85 24.13
C SER A 47 -3.76 2.33 23.99
N PHE A 48 -2.80 2.64 23.11
CA PHE A 48 -2.41 4.02 22.82
C PHE A 48 -3.49 4.79 22.03
N ILE A 49 -4.19 4.09 21.12
CA ILE A 49 -5.23 4.68 20.25
C ILE A 49 -6.60 4.67 20.93
N ALA A 50 -6.96 3.57 21.59
CA ALA A 50 -8.23 3.34 22.27
C ALA A 50 -8.20 3.72 23.76
N SER A 51 -7.23 4.52 24.18
CA SER A 51 -7.10 4.93 25.59
C SER A 51 -8.38 5.62 26.09
N PRO A 52 -8.94 5.24 27.25
CA PRO A 52 -10.16 5.83 27.78
C PRO A 52 -10.10 7.35 28.01
N GLY A 53 -8.89 7.89 28.22
CA GLY A 53 -8.68 9.33 28.41
C GLY A 53 -8.70 10.15 27.11
N HIS A 54 -8.72 9.50 25.94
CA HIS A 54 -8.60 10.13 24.63
C HIS A 54 -9.46 9.44 23.54
N PRO A 55 -10.79 9.35 23.70
CA PRO A 55 -11.67 8.69 22.74
C PRO A 55 -11.61 9.30 21.33
N GLU A 56 -11.21 10.57 21.21
CA GLU A 56 -11.00 11.28 19.95
C GLU A 56 -9.91 10.61 19.09
N ARG A 57 -8.89 10.01 19.70
CA ARG A 57 -7.80 9.35 18.95
C ARG A 57 -8.30 8.16 18.17
N PHE A 58 -9.16 7.36 18.78
CA PHE A 58 -9.79 6.21 18.13
C PHE A 58 -10.67 6.62 16.95
N GLN A 59 -11.48 7.69 17.12
CA GLN A 59 -12.31 8.23 16.05
C GLN A 59 -11.46 8.76 14.89
N ILE A 60 -10.46 9.59 15.20
CA ILE A 60 -9.53 10.14 14.21
C ILE A 60 -8.81 9.01 13.47
N PHE A 61 -8.33 8.00 14.18
CA PHE A 61 -7.67 6.85 13.58
C PHE A 61 -8.59 6.12 12.60
N ASN A 62 -9.83 5.81 12.99
CA ASN A 62 -10.77 5.11 12.11
C ASN A 62 -11.21 5.95 10.90
N THR A 63 -11.25 7.28 11.02
CA THR A 63 -11.57 8.17 9.89
C THR A 63 -10.38 8.36 8.93
N ILE A 64 -9.17 8.52 9.46
CA ILE A 64 -7.99 8.87 8.66
C ILE A 64 -7.28 7.62 8.12
N SER A 65 -7.23 6.53 8.89
CA SER A 65 -6.47 5.33 8.53
C SER A 65 -6.88 4.72 7.17
N PRO A 66 -8.16 4.67 6.75
CA PRO A 66 -8.50 4.13 5.43
C PRO A 66 -7.88 4.96 4.31
N ILE A 67 -7.94 6.29 4.44
CA ILE A 67 -7.40 7.24 3.45
C ILE A 67 -5.87 7.12 3.41
N VAL A 68 -5.20 7.10 4.56
CA VAL A 68 -3.75 7.02 4.63
C VAL A 68 -3.24 5.65 4.16
N PHE A 69 -3.89 4.56 4.54
CA PHE A 69 -3.43 3.22 4.21
C PHE A 69 -3.66 2.89 2.73
N LEU A 70 -4.86 3.14 2.20
CA LEU A 70 -5.15 2.89 0.79
C LEU A 70 -4.50 3.94 -0.10
N GLY A 71 -4.68 5.22 0.22
CA GLY A 71 -4.17 6.33 -0.58
C GLY A 71 -2.63 6.33 -0.60
N GLY A 72 -1.99 6.14 0.55
CA GLY A 72 -0.54 6.03 0.64
C GLY A 72 0.00 4.86 -0.18
N SER A 73 -0.57 3.65 -0.01
CA SER A 73 -0.13 2.46 -0.75
C SER A 73 -0.38 2.57 -2.25
N PHE A 74 -1.49 3.19 -2.67
CA PHE A 74 -1.82 3.44 -4.06
C PHE A 74 -0.88 4.46 -4.72
N LEU A 75 -0.62 5.58 -4.04
CA LEU A 75 0.33 6.58 -4.53
C LEU A 75 1.77 6.03 -4.57
N ALA A 76 2.17 5.23 -3.58
CA ALA A 76 3.45 4.53 -3.58
C ALA A 76 3.58 3.60 -4.80
N LEU A 77 2.52 2.84 -5.11
CA LEU A 77 2.46 1.95 -6.27
C LEU A 77 2.63 2.74 -7.58
N ILE A 78 1.80 3.78 -7.79
CA ILE A 78 1.86 4.60 -9.02
C ILE A 78 3.24 5.25 -9.18
N LEU A 79 3.74 5.89 -8.12
CA LEU A 79 5.03 6.59 -8.16
C LEU A 79 6.16 5.65 -8.56
N ASN A 80 6.21 4.45 -7.97
CA ASN A 80 7.28 3.50 -8.23
C ASN A 80 7.10 2.78 -9.57
N ILE A 81 5.86 2.54 -10.03
CA ILE A 81 5.59 2.07 -11.41
C ILE A 81 6.14 3.09 -12.40
N VAL A 82 5.78 4.37 -12.26
CA VAL A 82 6.27 5.45 -13.14
C VAL A 82 7.80 5.56 -13.08
N ALA A 83 8.42 5.32 -11.93
CA ALA A 83 9.87 5.34 -11.80
C ALA A 83 10.56 4.19 -12.56
N VAL A 84 9.93 3.02 -12.67
CA VAL A 84 10.47 1.86 -13.39
C VAL A 84 10.01 1.76 -14.84
N THR A 85 8.95 2.45 -15.23
CA THR A 85 8.44 2.49 -16.62
C THR A 85 8.78 3.81 -17.31
N GLY A 86 9.47 3.75 -18.44
CA GLY A 86 9.63 4.87 -19.36
C GLY A 86 8.82 4.64 -20.62
N LEU A 87 7.92 5.56 -20.96
CA LEU A 87 7.22 5.53 -22.25
C LEU A 87 7.95 6.44 -23.23
N LYS A 88 8.34 5.89 -24.38
CA LYS A 88 8.83 6.68 -25.51
C LYS A 88 7.81 6.59 -26.63
N PHE A 89 7.26 7.74 -27.01
CA PHE A 89 6.39 7.86 -28.17
C PHE A 89 7.23 8.29 -29.36
N LYS A 90 7.30 7.45 -30.39
CA LYS A 90 7.96 7.76 -31.65
C LYS A 90 6.91 7.68 -32.76
N LYS A 91 6.74 8.74 -33.52
CA LYS A 91 5.90 8.73 -34.71
C LYS A 91 6.73 8.16 -35.87
N GLU A 92 6.30 7.06 -36.45
CA GLU A 92 7.01 6.39 -37.54
C GLU A 92 5.99 6.02 -38.63
N ASN A 93 6.17 6.59 -39.83
CA ASN A 93 5.33 6.35 -41.02
C ASN A 93 3.82 6.34 -40.74
N SER A 94 3.29 7.45 -40.22
CA SER A 94 1.86 7.64 -39.86
C SER A 94 1.34 6.76 -38.72
N ASN A 95 2.15 5.87 -38.17
CA ASN A 95 1.84 5.09 -36.98
C ASN A 95 2.46 5.72 -35.73
N LEU A 96 1.75 5.64 -34.62
CA LEU A 96 2.24 6.08 -33.32
C LEU A 96 2.84 4.87 -32.59
N VAL A 97 4.16 4.73 -32.64
CA VAL A 97 4.88 3.61 -32.00
C VAL A 97 5.18 3.98 -30.55
N THR A 98 4.58 3.26 -29.62
CA THR A 98 4.84 3.42 -28.18
C THR A 98 5.82 2.35 -27.73
N THR A 99 7.03 2.75 -27.36
CA THR A 99 8.03 1.83 -26.80
C THR A 99 7.99 1.93 -25.27
N LEU A 100 7.64 0.82 -24.62
CA LEU A 100 7.75 0.68 -23.17
C LEU A 100 9.18 0.28 -22.80
N MET A 101 9.88 1.13 -22.06
CA MET A 101 11.20 0.84 -21.49
C MET A 101 11.06 0.52 -20.01
N ILE A 102 11.53 -0.64 -19.57
CA ILE A 102 11.56 -0.98 -18.15
C ILE A 102 12.96 -0.69 -17.62
N LYS A 103 13.08 0.32 -16.74
CA LYS A 103 14.28 0.57 -15.95
C LYS A 103 14.24 -0.35 -14.74
N GLY A 104 15.09 -1.37 -14.74
CA GLY A 104 15.20 -2.28 -13.62
C GLY A 104 15.86 -1.60 -12.41
N ASN A 105 15.11 -0.91 -11.56
CA ASN A 105 15.59 -0.49 -10.24
C ASN A 105 15.01 -1.43 -9.18
N PHE A 106 15.89 -2.11 -8.44
CA PHE A 106 15.50 -3.12 -7.47
C PHE A 106 14.58 -2.57 -6.38
N TRP A 107 14.89 -1.41 -5.81
CA TRP A 107 14.12 -0.83 -4.70
C TRP A 107 12.73 -0.36 -5.13
N ASN A 108 12.63 0.27 -6.30
CA ASN A 108 11.34 0.69 -6.81
C ASN A 108 10.46 -0.53 -7.14
N LEU A 109 11.05 -1.59 -7.72
CA LEU A 109 10.34 -2.85 -7.96
C LEU A 109 9.90 -3.53 -6.65
N ALA A 110 10.74 -3.54 -5.63
CA ALA A 110 10.39 -4.07 -4.32
C ALA A 110 9.21 -3.30 -3.71
N ILE A 111 9.22 -1.97 -3.79
CA ILE A 111 8.12 -1.13 -3.31
C ILE A 111 6.85 -1.38 -4.12
N VAL A 112 6.93 -1.47 -5.46
CA VAL A 112 5.77 -1.86 -6.30
C VAL A 112 5.15 -3.16 -5.80
N LEU A 113 5.97 -4.19 -5.57
CA LEU A 113 5.49 -5.49 -5.11
C LEU A 113 4.83 -5.40 -3.74
N VAL A 114 5.47 -4.73 -2.77
CA VAL A 114 4.94 -4.59 -1.41
C VAL A 114 3.67 -3.73 -1.42
N SER A 115 3.63 -2.62 -2.17
CA SER A 115 2.44 -1.78 -2.33
C SER A 115 1.28 -2.55 -2.93
N PHE A 116 1.53 -3.36 -3.95
CA PHE A 116 0.50 -4.20 -4.54
C PHE A 116 -0.05 -5.25 -3.56
N LEU A 117 0.82 -5.92 -2.81
CA LEU A 117 0.41 -6.88 -1.77
C LEU A 117 -0.41 -6.21 -0.67
N VAL A 118 0.07 -5.08 -0.14
CA VAL A 118 -0.63 -4.29 0.89
C VAL A 118 -2.01 -3.85 0.38
N LEU A 119 -2.11 -3.32 -0.83
CA LEU A 119 -3.40 -2.94 -1.42
C LEU A 119 -4.34 -4.13 -1.56
N THR A 120 -3.83 -5.28 -1.97
CA THR A 120 -4.62 -6.50 -2.09
C THR A 120 -5.20 -6.92 -0.74
N ILE A 121 -4.37 -6.87 0.33
CA ILE A 121 -4.82 -7.15 1.70
C ILE A 121 -5.90 -6.14 2.13
N LEU A 122 -5.66 -4.84 1.93
CA LEU A 122 -6.59 -3.78 2.37
C LEU A 122 -7.91 -3.82 1.60
N VAL A 123 -7.88 -4.03 0.28
CA VAL A 123 -9.08 -4.20 -0.55
C VAL A 123 -9.83 -5.47 -0.16
N GLY A 124 -9.11 -6.58 0.06
CA GLY A 124 -9.68 -7.82 0.57
C GLY A 124 -10.38 -7.64 1.91
N TYR A 125 -9.78 -6.89 2.84
CA TYR A 125 -10.39 -6.54 4.12
C TYR A 125 -11.66 -5.72 3.94
N ILE A 126 -11.65 -4.68 3.10
CA ILE A 126 -12.85 -3.87 2.82
C ILE A 126 -13.97 -4.74 2.25
N ILE A 127 -13.64 -5.60 1.28
CA ILE A 127 -14.63 -6.51 0.69
C ILE A 127 -15.15 -7.47 1.77
N GLY A 128 -14.30 -8.09 2.57
CA GLY A 128 -14.69 -9.03 3.62
C GLY A 128 -15.64 -8.41 4.65
N GLU A 129 -15.31 -7.21 5.13
CA GLU A 129 -16.10 -6.48 6.12
C GLU A 129 -17.45 -5.97 5.57
N ASN A 130 -17.49 -5.59 4.29
CA ASN A 130 -18.66 -4.92 3.70
C ASN A 130 -19.49 -5.82 2.77
N TRP A 131 -19.03 -7.04 2.43
CA TRP A 131 -19.73 -7.91 1.49
C TRP A 131 -21.16 -8.21 1.92
N GLN A 132 -21.38 -8.57 3.19
CA GLN A 132 -22.71 -8.89 3.74
C GLN A 132 -23.67 -7.71 3.67
N CYS A 133 -23.14 -6.48 3.73
CA CYS A 133 -23.89 -5.26 3.53
C CYS A 133 -24.31 -5.07 2.07
N TRP A 134 -23.41 -5.32 1.13
CA TRP A 134 -23.68 -5.19 -0.30
C TRP A 134 -24.70 -6.21 -0.83
N VAL A 135 -24.70 -7.42 -0.24
CA VAL A 135 -25.67 -8.47 -0.61
C VAL A 135 -26.95 -8.46 0.23
N GLY A 136 -27.14 -7.45 1.11
CA GLY A 136 -28.37 -7.27 1.88
C GLY A 136 -28.60 -8.29 3.01
N LEU A 137 -27.56 -9.01 3.44
CA LEU A 137 -27.65 -9.97 4.55
C LEU A 137 -27.58 -9.29 5.93
N LYS A 138 -26.98 -8.10 6.02
CA LYS A 138 -26.84 -7.33 7.25
C LYS A 138 -27.69 -6.07 7.21
N ALA A 139 -28.57 -5.91 8.20
CA ALA A 139 -29.52 -4.79 8.26
C ALA A 139 -28.88 -3.45 8.66
N LYS A 140 -27.66 -3.47 9.22
CA LYS A 140 -26.91 -2.27 9.59
C LYS A 140 -25.47 -2.35 9.11
N CYS A 141 -25.11 -1.30 8.40
CA CYS A 141 -23.83 -0.90 7.88
C CYS A 141 -23.71 0.57 8.30
#